data_AF-A0A6I1EM35-F1
#
_entry.id   AF-A0A6I1EM35-F1
#
_cell.length_a   1.000
_cell.length_b   1.000
_cell.length_c   1.000
_cell.angle_alpha   90.00
_cell.angle_beta   90.00
_cell.angle_gamma   90.00
#
_symmetry.space_group_name_H-M   'P 1'
#
loop_
_entity.id
_entity.type
_entity.pdbx_description
1 polymer ?
#
loop_
_entity_poly.entity_id
_entity_poly.type
_entity_poly.pdbx_seq_one_letter_code
_entity_poly.pdbx_strand_id
1 'polypeptide(L)'
;MLQGKRITLIVSGGIAAFKSCEAARLLMKRGAEVQVVLTEHAAEFVTPLTFEALTGKPALTTEWAKNPYSVMPHIELARTSDLLLVMPATANLIAKAANGIADDLASTLIAARRSPLAFVPAMNQAMWANPALKRNVENLKLDGAAFFGPVEGLQACGDKGAGRMMEPAEVCELADALFSPKTLSGKRVIITAGPTYEAIDPVRGVTNRSSGRQGFEIARAARNAGAEVTLIAGPVSLATPVGVRRIDVVSARDMDQAVQTELDQSPCDLFIGVAAVADWRPGAVSMRKIKKDASGHSALQDLLWSENPDILARVGERPGAPVTIGFAAETAEGATLTAFAREKLIRKHAALIVANDARFALHSEENAIRIVSASEEEHFGPASKRECAEFIVAAAARELARRG
;
A
#
# COMPACT_ATOMS: atom_id res chain seq x y z
N MET A 1 6.78 1.72 -10.02
CA MET A 1 6.58 2.66 -11.14
C MET A 1 7.53 3.87 -11.13
N LEU A 2 8.48 3.97 -10.20
CA LEU A 2 9.47 5.07 -10.15
C LEU A 2 10.67 4.91 -11.09
N GLN A 3 10.84 3.75 -11.73
CA GLN A 3 11.94 3.49 -12.65
C GLN A 3 11.96 4.54 -13.78
N GLY A 4 13.09 5.24 -13.91
CA GLY A 4 13.29 6.27 -14.94
C GLY A 4 12.53 7.59 -14.70
N LYS A 5 11.83 7.74 -13.57
CA LYS A 5 11.14 9.00 -13.22
C LYS A 5 12.13 10.02 -12.67
N ARG A 6 12.00 11.26 -13.10
CA ARG A 6 12.78 12.40 -12.59
C ARG A 6 12.01 13.09 -11.48
N ILE A 7 12.51 13.00 -10.26
CA ILE A 7 11.88 13.59 -9.07
C ILE A 7 12.74 14.77 -8.62
N THR A 8 12.13 15.95 -8.53
CA THR A 8 12.77 17.07 -7.85
C THR A 8 12.35 17.06 -6.37
N LEU A 9 13.32 16.80 -5.50
CA LEU A 9 13.17 16.79 -4.05
C LEU A 9 13.48 18.18 -3.51
N ILE A 10 12.43 18.90 -3.12
CA ILE A 10 12.51 20.23 -2.53
C ILE A 10 12.58 20.08 -1.01
N VAL A 11 13.69 20.51 -0.39
CA VAL A 11 13.93 20.41 1.05
C VAL A 11 13.78 21.79 1.67
N SER A 12 12.83 21.93 2.61
CA SER A 12 12.61 23.18 3.36
C SER A 12 13.16 23.13 4.79
N GLY A 13 13.36 24.29 5.41
CA GLY A 13 14.05 24.43 6.69
C GLY A 13 13.25 23.98 7.90
N GLY A 14 13.43 22.72 8.32
CA GLY A 14 12.92 22.21 9.58
C GLY A 14 13.72 21.03 10.08
N ILE A 15 13.58 20.70 11.37
CA ILE A 15 14.36 19.64 12.03
C ILE A 15 14.28 18.28 11.32
N ALA A 16 13.20 18.01 10.58
CA ALA A 16 13.02 16.77 9.86
C ALA A 16 13.76 16.72 8.49
N ALA A 17 14.52 17.75 8.11
CA ALA A 17 15.26 17.80 6.85
C ALA A 17 16.22 16.61 6.65
N PHE A 18 16.81 16.08 7.72
CA PHE A 18 17.68 14.89 7.63
C PHE A 18 16.95 13.65 7.10
N LYS A 19 15.62 13.54 7.29
CA LYS A 19 14.82 12.43 6.75
C LYS A 19 14.76 12.47 5.22
N SER A 20 14.92 13.63 4.62
CA SER A 20 14.97 13.81 3.17
C SER A 20 16.20 13.16 2.55
N CYS A 21 17.30 13.03 3.30
CA CYS A 21 18.49 12.28 2.86
C CYS A 21 18.16 10.81 2.61
N GLU A 22 17.46 10.17 3.56
CA GLU A 22 17.04 8.78 3.40
C GLU A 22 15.98 8.63 2.31
N ALA A 23 15.06 9.58 2.17
CA ALA A 23 14.11 9.57 1.06
C ALA A 23 14.79 9.65 -0.31
N ALA A 24 15.79 10.52 -0.48
CA ALA A 24 16.56 10.60 -1.72
C ALA A 24 17.17 9.22 -2.08
N ARG A 25 17.81 8.57 -1.10
CA ARG A 25 18.40 7.22 -1.28
C ARG A 25 17.35 6.17 -1.64
N LEU A 26 16.19 6.18 -0.98
CA LEU A 26 15.11 5.22 -1.23
C LEU A 26 14.43 5.43 -2.59
N LEU A 27 14.25 6.68 -3.02
CA LEU A 27 13.74 7.01 -4.36
C LEU A 27 14.70 6.51 -5.44
N MET A 28 16.01 6.75 -5.28
CA MET A 28 17.03 6.26 -6.21
C MET A 28 17.11 4.72 -6.24
N LYS A 29 17.01 4.06 -5.08
CA LYS A 29 16.95 2.59 -5.01
C LYS A 29 15.74 2.02 -5.77
N ARG A 30 14.67 2.80 -5.93
CA ARG A 30 13.48 2.44 -6.73
C ARG A 30 13.59 2.89 -8.20
N GLY A 31 14.77 3.31 -8.62
CA GLY A 31 15.09 3.64 -10.01
C GLY A 31 14.74 5.07 -10.44
N ALA A 32 14.36 5.94 -9.50
CA ALA A 32 14.14 7.35 -9.81
C ALA A 32 15.48 8.10 -9.94
N GLU A 33 15.50 9.09 -10.81
CA GLU A 33 16.53 10.12 -10.80
C GLU A 33 16.10 11.25 -9.87
N VAL A 34 16.93 11.57 -8.87
CA VAL A 34 16.60 12.60 -7.88
C VAL A 34 17.47 13.84 -8.11
N GLN A 35 16.83 14.99 -8.29
CA GLN A 35 17.47 16.31 -8.27
C GLN A 35 17.03 17.05 -7.02
N VAL A 36 17.98 17.54 -6.22
CA VAL A 36 17.65 18.20 -4.95
C VAL A 36 17.67 19.71 -5.10
N VAL A 37 16.65 20.35 -4.53
CA VAL A 37 16.57 21.81 -4.34
C VAL A 37 16.49 22.07 -2.83
N LEU A 38 17.44 22.80 -2.27
CA LEU A 38 17.44 23.18 -0.86
C LEU A 38 17.06 24.66 -0.74
N THR A 39 16.10 24.95 0.13
CA THR A 39 15.93 26.33 0.61
C THR A 39 17.13 26.76 1.45
N GLU A 40 17.40 28.06 1.55
CA GLU A 40 18.43 28.60 2.45
C GLU A 40 18.28 28.06 3.88
N HIS A 41 17.06 28.08 4.42
CA HIS A 41 16.77 27.58 5.77
C HIS A 41 16.98 26.06 5.92
N ALA A 42 16.90 25.29 4.83
CA ALA A 42 17.20 23.85 4.88
C ALA A 42 18.70 23.58 4.98
N ALA A 43 19.52 24.45 4.37
CA ALA A 43 20.98 24.34 4.38
C ALA A 43 21.57 24.46 5.80
N GLU A 44 20.86 25.14 6.71
CA GLU A 44 21.21 25.22 8.14
C GLU A 44 21.05 23.88 8.88
N PHE A 45 20.18 22.97 8.40
CA PHE A 45 19.97 21.66 9.00
C PHE A 45 20.79 20.56 8.31
N VAL A 46 20.86 20.60 6.99
CA VAL A 46 21.57 19.62 6.17
C VAL A 46 22.27 20.36 5.04
N THR A 47 23.58 20.20 4.94
CA THR A 47 24.38 20.89 3.94
C THR A 47 24.15 20.32 2.53
N PRO A 48 24.28 21.16 1.47
CA PRO A 48 24.20 20.71 0.07
C PRO A 48 25.08 19.49 -0.24
N LEU A 49 26.31 19.47 0.29
CA LEU A 49 27.29 18.39 0.13
C LEU A 49 26.73 16.99 0.46
N THR A 50 25.85 16.90 1.46
CA THR A 50 25.22 15.62 1.83
C THR A 50 24.38 15.07 0.68
N PHE A 51 23.57 15.93 0.06
CA PHE A 51 22.71 15.52 -1.05
C PHE A 51 23.51 15.27 -2.33
N GLU A 52 24.57 16.03 -2.56
CA GLU A 52 25.48 15.81 -3.69
C GLU A 52 26.15 14.43 -3.61
N ALA A 53 26.66 14.06 -2.43
CA ALA A 53 27.25 12.74 -2.20
C ALA A 53 26.23 11.59 -2.37
N LEU A 54 24.97 11.81 -1.96
CA LEU A 54 23.92 10.80 -2.05
C LEU A 54 23.35 10.64 -3.47
N THR A 55 23.19 11.74 -4.20
CA THR A 55 22.49 11.75 -5.50
C THR A 55 23.43 11.75 -6.69
N GLY A 56 24.70 12.10 -6.50
CA GLY A 56 25.67 12.30 -7.57
C GLY A 56 25.36 13.53 -8.45
N LYS A 57 24.43 14.40 -8.04
CA LYS A 57 24.04 15.63 -8.75
C LYS A 57 24.25 16.86 -7.86
N PRO A 58 24.58 18.03 -8.40
CA PRO A 58 24.66 19.27 -7.63
C PRO A 58 23.35 19.55 -6.89
N ALA A 59 23.43 19.96 -5.63
CA ALA A 59 22.24 20.34 -4.88
C ALA A 59 21.98 21.84 -5.07
N LEU A 60 20.84 22.20 -5.69
CA LEU A 60 20.58 23.58 -6.09
C LEU A 60 19.99 24.39 -4.94
N THR A 61 20.59 25.53 -4.63
CA THR A 61 20.19 26.38 -3.49
C THR A 61 19.61 27.72 -3.89
N THR A 62 19.85 28.17 -5.13
CA THR A 62 19.49 29.52 -5.58
C THR A 62 19.24 29.57 -7.07
N GLU A 63 18.37 30.49 -7.51
CA GLU A 63 18.06 30.74 -8.92
C GLU A 63 19.25 31.30 -9.69
N TRP A 64 20.18 31.92 -8.96
CA TRP A 64 21.34 32.62 -9.51
C TRP A 64 22.57 31.72 -9.64
N ALA A 65 22.44 30.44 -9.26
CA ALA A 65 23.54 29.50 -9.32
C ALA A 65 23.98 29.35 -10.78
N LYS A 66 25.23 29.74 -11.07
CA LYS A 66 25.85 29.50 -12.36
C LYS A 66 26.11 28.01 -12.50
N ASN A 67 25.16 27.29 -13.09
CA ASN A 67 25.32 25.89 -13.43
C ASN A 67 25.68 25.80 -14.93
N PRO A 68 26.69 25.00 -15.33
CA PRO A 68 27.01 24.75 -16.74
C PRO A 68 25.83 24.28 -17.60
N TYR A 69 24.76 23.75 -16.99
CA TYR A 69 23.63 23.16 -17.71
C TYR A 69 22.46 24.13 -17.99
N SER A 70 22.27 25.22 -17.22
CA SER A 70 21.12 26.12 -17.43
C SER A 70 21.24 27.49 -16.78
N VAL A 71 20.71 28.49 -17.49
CA VAL A 71 20.60 29.90 -17.06
C VAL A 71 19.33 30.13 -16.22
N MET A 72 18.36 29.22 -16.27
CA MET A 72 17.08 29.32 -15.55
C MET A 72 16.71 27.97 -14.92
N PRO A 73 17.30 27.63 -13.75
CA PRO A 73 17.10 26.33 -13.12
C PRO A 73 15.62 25.99 -12.86
N HIS A 74 14.82 26.96 -12.43
CA HIS A 74 13.40 26.73 -12.13
C HIS A 74 12.58 26.32 -13.38
N ILE A 75 12.87 26.86 -14.57
CA ILE A 75 12.18 26.49 -15.81
C ILE A 75 12.59 25.10 -16.29
N GLU A 76 13.89 24.80 -16.25
CA GLU A 76 14.40 23.50 -16.68
C GLU A 76 13.87 22.38 -15.78
N LEU A 77 13.93 22.56 -14.46
CA LEU A 77 13.41 21.59 -13.52
C LEU A 77 11.89 21.43 -13.65
N ALA A 78 11.15 22.52 -13.83
CA ALA A 78 9.70 22.44 -14.06
C ALA A 78 9.33 21.66 -15.32
N ARG A 79 10.17 21.70 -16.37
CA ARG A 79 9.96 20.96 -17.63
C ARG A 79 10.38 19.49 -17.54
N THR A 80 11.39 19.18 -16.74
CA THR A 80 11.99 17.84 -16.70
C THR A 80 11.47 16.98 -15.55
N SER A 81 10.99 17.59 -14.46
CA SER A 81 10.49 16.84 -13.30
C SER A 81 9.16 16.17 -13.61
N ASP A 82 9.09 14.86 -13.37
CA ASP A 82 7.85 14.08 -13.38
C ASP A 82 7.07 14.22 -12.06
N LEU A 83 7.73 14.66 -10.98
CA LEU A 83 7.15 14.94 -9.67
C LEU A 83 7.97 16.00 -8.94
N LEU A 84 7.29 16.97 -8.33
CA LEU A 84 7.86 17.82 -7.28
C LEU A 84 7.47 17.26 -5.91
N LEU A 85 8.46 16.85 -5.11
CA LEU A 85 8.26 16.33 -3.76
C LEU A 85 8.86 17.31 -2.74
N VAL A 86 8.01 17.97 -1.95
CA VAL A 86 8.42 18.91 -0.91
C VAL A 86 8.51 18.18 0.43
N MET A 87 9.73 17.98 0.92
CA MET A 87 10.04 17.07 2.03
C MET A 87 11.27 17.61 2.79
N PRO A 88 11.11 18.05 4.06
CA PRO A 88 9.85 18.39 4.70
C PRO A 88 9.18 19.59 4.05
N ALA A 89 7.85 19.64 4.13
CA ALA A 89 7.04 20.81 3.81
C ALA A 89 6.72 21.59 5.09
N THR A 90 7.46 22.67 5.33
CA THR A 90 7.18 23.59 6.43
C THR A 90 5.93 24.42 6.19
N ALA A 91 5.34 24.97 7.26
CA ALA A 91 4.20 25.89 7.16
C ALA A 91 4.51 27.09 6.24
N ASN A 92 5.75 27.59 6.27
CA ASN A 92 6.20 28.69 5.42
C ASN A 92 6.10 28.34 3.94
N LEU A 93 6.70 27.22 3.51
CA LEU A 93 6.68 26.84 2.10
C LEU A 93 5.28 26.45 1.60
N ILE A 94 4.45 25.84 2.46
CA ILE A 94 3.03 25.60 2.16
C ILE A 94 2.27 26.92 1.97
N ALA A 95 2.51 27.91 2.85
CA ALA A 95 1.89 29.22 2.72
C ALA A 95 2.33 29.96 1.45
N LYS A 96 3.62 29.92 1.11
CA LYS A 96 4.14 30.49 -0.14
C LYS A 96 3.48 29.86 -1.36
N ALA A 97 3.44 28.53 -1.40
CA ALA A 97 2.82 27.78 -2.49
C ALA A 97 1.32 28.11 -2.66
N ALA A 98 0.56 28.15 -1.56
CA ALA A 98 -0.88 28.44 -1.60
C ALA A 98 -1.22 29.87 -2.03
N ASN A 99 -0.29 30.82 -1.85
CA ASN A 99 -0.51 32.25 -2.13
C ASN A 99 0.30 32.75 -3.35
N GLY A 100 0.96 31.85 -4.09
CA GLY A 100 1.71 32.19 -5.30
C GLY A 100 2.97 33.04 -5.03
N ILE A 101 3.54 32.95 -3.83
CA ILE A 101 4.82 33.61 -3.53
C ILE A 101 5.95 32.79 -4.17
N ALA A 102 6.81 33.46 -4.93
CA ALA A 102 7.92 32.89 -5.71
C ALA A 102 9.17 33.77 -5.53
N ASP A 103 9.75 33.71 -4.33
CA ASP A 103 10.84 34.58 -3.86
C ASP A 103 12.15 33.82 -3.61
N ASP A 104 12.15 32.50 -3.78
CA ASP A 104 13.32 31.62 -3.73
C ASP A 104 13.18 30.48 -4.77
N LEU A 105 14.29 29.79 -5.09
CA LEU A 105 14.29 28.73 -6.12
C LEU A 105 13.20 27.67 -5.90
N ALA A 106 12.96 27.29 -4.65
CA ALA A 106 11.98 26.27 -4.29
C ALA A 106 10.54 26.73 -4.57
N SER A 107 10.19 27.92 -4.09
CA SER A 107 8.86 28.51 -4.25
C SER A 107 8.58 28.91 -5.71
N THR A 108 9.57 29.46 -6.42
CA THR A 108 9.50 29.74 -7.86
C THR A 108 9.31 28.47 -8.67
N LEU A 109 10.01 27.38 -8.34
CA LEU A 109 9.81 26.09 -8.98
C LEU A 109 8.39 25.54 -8.75
N ILE A 110 7.86 25.66 -7.53
CA ILE A 110 6.48 25.25 -7.21
C ILE A 110 5.46 26.07 -7.99
N ALA A 111 5.68 27.38 -8.13
CA ALA A 111 4.81 28.28 -8.89
C ALA A 111 4.86 27.97 -10.40
N ALA A 112 6.04 27.64 -10.93
CA ALA A 112 6.25 27.33 -12.36
C ALA A 112 5.96 25.86 -12.73
N ARG A 113 5.52 25.03 -11.78
CA ARG A 113 5.42 23.57 -11.94
C ARG A 113 4.50 23.15 -13.09
N ARG A 114 4.82 22.01 -13.70
CA ARG A 114 3.99 21.34 -14.72
C ARG A 114 3.65 19.89 -14.37
N SER A 115 4.29 19.36 -13.34
CA SER A 115 4.11 18.00 -12.84
C SER A 115 3.31 17.97 -11.55
N PRO A 116 2.83 16.78 -11.15
CA PRO A 116 2.26 16.57 -9.82
C PRO A 116 3.14 17.13 -8.72
N LEU A 117 2.50 17.65 -7.68
CA LEU A 117 3.13 18.21 -6.50
C LEU A 117 2.68 17.44 -5.27
N ALA A 118 3.64 17.00 -4.45
CA ALA A 118 3.36 16.34 -3.18
C ALA A 118 4.09 17.06 -2.04
N PHE A 119 3.35 17.36 -0.98
CA PHE A 119 3.88 17.92 0.26
C PHE A 119 3.96 16.83 1.34
N VAL A 120 5.07 16.80 2.08
CA VAL A 120 5.25 15.96 3.27
C VAL A 120 5.37 16.88 4.49
N PRO A 121 4.26 17.24 5.15
CA PRO A 121 4.28 18.25 6.20
C PRO A 121 5.12 17.83 7.40
N ALA A 122 5.87 18.77 7.96
CA ALA A 122 6.59 18.58 9.22
C ALA A 122 6.65 19.90 10.00
N MET A 123 5.99 19.94 11.15
CA MET A 123 5.94 21.13 12.02
C MET A 123 5.35 20.80 13.40
N ASN A 124 5.44 21.75 14.33
CA ASN A 124 4.77 21.63 15.63
C ASN A 124 3.24 21.50 15.45
N GLN A 125 2.57 20.77 16.35
CA GLN A 125 1.12 20.56 16.31
C GLN A 125 0.28 21.86 16.29
N ALA A 126 0.70 22.89 17.01
CA ALA A 126 0.00 24.18 17.04
C ALA A 126 0.11 24.89 15.69
N MET A 127 1.26 24.77 15.02
CA MET A 127 1.41 25.24 13.63
C MET A 127 0.52 24.44 12.69
N TRP A 128 0.47 23.11 12.83
CA TRP A 128 -0.38 22.26 12.00
C TRP A 128 -1.88 22.54 12.19
N ALA A 129 -2.29 22.88 13.41
CA ALA A 129 -3.65 23.24 13.77
C ALA A 129 -4.02 24.69 13.43
N ASN A 130 -3.07 25.52 13.01
CA ASN A 130 -3.32 26.93 12.72
C ASN A 130 -4.36 27.09 11.59
N PRO A 131 -5.42 27.89 11.77
CA PRO A 131 -6.47 28.07 10.76
C PRO A 131 -5.96 28.57 9.40
N ALA A 132 -4.93 29.42 9.37
CA ALA A 132 -4.35 29.90 8.12
C ALA A 132 -3.67 28.77 7.35
N LEU A 133 -2.93 27.90 8.05
CA LEU A 133 -2.32 26.74 7.43
C LEU A 133 -3.37 25.75 6.94
N LYS A 134 -4.44 25.50 7.70
CA LYS A 134 -5.53 24.61 7.27
C LYS A 134 -6.15 25.08 5.96
N ARG A 135 -6.48 26.37 5.83
CA ARG A 135 -6.96 26.96 4.57
C ARG A 135 -5.95 26.78 3.43
N ASN A 136 -4.66 27.01 3.68
CA ASN A 136 -3.62 26.82 2.66
C ASN A 136 -3.53 25.36 2.18
N VAL A 137 -3.60 24.40 3.10
CA VAL A 137 -3.57 22.97 2.78
C VAL A 137 -4.81 22.57 1.97
N GLU A 138 -5.99 23.05 2.36
CA GLU A 138 -7.25 22.78 1.66
C GLU A 138 -7.23 23.37 0.24
N ASN A 139 -6.80 24.61 0.08
CA ASN A 139 -6.67 25.25 -1.25
C ASN A 139 -5.71 24.47 -2.14
N LEU A 140 -4.53 24.09 -1.64
CA LEU A 140 -3.56 23.31 -2.41
C LEU A 140 -4.09 21.92 -2.79
N LYS A 141 -4.89 21.29 -1.93
CA LYS A 141 -5.57 20.03 -2.27
C LYS A 141 -6.60 20.21 -3.39
N LEU A 142 -7.37 21.30 -3.36
CA LEU A 142 -8.30 21.65 -4.45
C LEU A 142 -7.55 21.90 -5.77
N ASP A 143 -6.34 22.47 -5.70
CA ASP A 143 -5.42 22.64 -6.84
C ASP A 143 -4.73 21.34 -7.28
N GLY A 144 -5.10 20.19 -6.69
CA GLY A 144 -4.61 18.87 -7.05
C GLY A 144 -3.27 18.47 -6.41
N ALA A 145 -2.76 19.23 -5.43
CA ALA A 145 -1.56 18.83 -4.70
C ALA A 145 -1.86 17.66 -3.74
N ALA A 146 -0.96 16.68 -3.72
CA ALA A 146 -0.99 15.59 -2.76
C ALA A 146 -0.39 16.01 -1.42
N PHE A 147 -0.93 15.48 -0.33
CA PHE A 147 -0.39 15.66 1.02
C PHE A 147 -0.14 14.32 1.68
N PHE A 148 1.11 14.07 2.07
CA PHE A 148 1.54 12.84 2.74
C PHE A 148 1.78 13.12 4.22
N GLY A 149 0.78 12.80 5.04
CA GLY A 149 0.77 13.15 6.46
C GLY A 149 0.31 14.60 6.72
N PRO A 150 0.73 15.21 7.85
CA PRO A 150 1.64 14.67 8.85
C PRO A 150 1.02 13.50 9.62
N VAL A 151 1.85 12.73 10.32
CA VAL A 151 1.42 11.65 11.22
C VAL A 151 1.34 12.14 12.66
N GLU A 152 0.62 11.41 13.51
CA GLU A 152 0.60 11.63 14.95
C GLU A 152 1.83 10.99 15.62
N GLY A 153 2.37 11.65 16.65
CA GLY A 153 3.46 11.09 17.44
C GLY A 153 4.12 12.11 18.36
N LEU A 154 5.17 11.67 19.07
CA LEU A 154 6.05 12.55 19.83
C LEU A 154 6.84 13.45 18.87
N GLN A 155 6.85 14.75 19.16
CA GLN A 155 7.50 15.79 18.36
C GLN A 155 8.82 16.22 19.01
N ALA A 156 9.70 16.87 18.25
CA ALA A 156 11.01 17.28 18.74
C ALA A 156 10.95 18.26 19.93
N CYS A 157 9.84 19.00 20.07
CA CYS A 157 9.58 19.89 21.21
C CYS A 157 9.05 19.16 22.47
N GLY A 158 8.82 17.85 22.42
CA GLY A 158 8.25 17.05 23.51
C GLY A 158 6.73 16.89 23.47
N ASP A 159 6.03 17.63 22.62
CA ASP A 159 4.57 17.51 22.44
C ASP A 159 4.19 16.18 21.78
N LYS A 160 2.95 15.72 22.02
CA LYS A 160 2.34 14.58 21.32
C LYS A 160 1.12 15.04 20.53
N GLY A 161 1.16 14.87 19.22
CA GLY A 161 0.04 15.21 18.34
C GLY A 161 0.41 15.16 16.86
N ALA A 162 -0.56 15.50 15.99
CA ALA A 162 -0.35 15.58 14.54
C ALA A 162 0.66 16.69 14.20
N GLY A 163 1.62 16.39 13.32
CA GLY A 163 2.66 17.35 12.92
C GLY A 163 4.02 16.70 12.64
N ARG A 164 4.21 15.46 13.10
CA ARG A 164 5.39 14.67 12.80
C ARG A 164 5.39 14.29 11.31
N MET A 165 6.57 14.37 10.72
CA MET A 165 6.79 13.94 9.34
C MET A 165 6.65 12.42 9.20
N MET A 166 5.91 12.01 8.17
CA MET A 166 5.81 10.61 7.73
C MET A 166 7.20 10.00 7.48
N GLU A 167 7.35 8.68 7.64
CA GLU A 167 8.65 8.05 7.45
C GLU A 167 9.05 7.97 5.96
N PRO A 168 10.34 8.09 5.60
CA PRO A 168 10.79 8.12 4.21
C PRO A 168 10.29 6.95 3.35
N ALA A 169 10.24 5.74 3.92
CA ALA A 169 9.77 4.55 3.20
C ALA A 169 8.29 4.65 2.78
N GLU A 170 7.45 5.20 3.66
CA GLU A 170 6.02 5.46 3.44
C GLU A 170 5.82 6.57 2.41
N VAL A 171 6.59 7.66 2.50
CA VAL A 171 6.57 8.75 1.51
C VAL A 171 6.91 8.22 0.12
N CYS A 172 7.98 7.43 0.00
CA CYS A 172 8.37 6.87 -1.29
C CYS A 172 7.27 5.95 -1.85
N GLU A 173 6.55 5.22 -0.98
CA GLU A 173 5.43 4.36 -1.38
C GLU A 173 4.26 5.18 -1.94
N LEU A 174 3.91 6.29 -1.28
CA LEU A 174 2.87 7.20 -1.77
C LEU A 174 3.29 7.93 -3.05
N ALA A 175 4.56 8.32 -3.17
CA ALA A 175 5.10 8.92 -4.39
C ALA A 175 4.98 7.97 -5.59
N ASP A 176 5.24 6.67 -5.40
CA ASP A 176 5.07 5.64 -6.42
C ASP A 176 3.60 5.54 -6.86
N ALA A 177 2.67 5.64 -5.90
CA ALA A 177 1.23 5.58 -6.16
C ALA A 177 0.72 6.75 -7.03
N LEU A 178 1.40 7.91 -7.06
CA LEU A 178 0.99 9.05 -7.90
C LEU A 178 1.08 8.73 -9.40
N PHE A 179 1.94 7.78 -9.79
CA PHE A 179 2.12 7.37 -11.17
C PHE A 179 1.24 6.18 -11.57
N SER A 180 0.48 5.61 -10.64
CA SER A 180 -0.43 4.50 -10.92
C SER A 180 -1.75 4.99 -11.51
N PRO A 181 -2.28 4.33 -12.57
CA PRO A 181 -3.62 4.61 -13.09
C PRO A 181 -4.69 4.48 -11.99
N LYS A 182 -5.62 5.44 -11.92
CA LYS A 182 -6.67 5.49 -10.88
C LYS A 182 -7.93 4.73 -11.28
N THR A 183 -7.76 3.49 -11.74
CA THR A 183 -8.85 2.66 -12.31
C THR A 183 -9.91 2.23 -11.30
N LEU A 184 -9.63 2.32 -10.00
CA LEU A 184 -10.54 2.02 -8.91
C LEU A 184 -10.88 3.27 -8.07
N SER A 185 -10.72 4.47 -8.64
CA SER A 185 -11.05 5.72 -7.94
C SER A 185 -12.52 5.72 -7.49
N GLY A 186 -12.76 6.03 -6.21
CA GLY A 186 -14.09 6.05 -5.62
C GLY A 186 -14.71 4.67 -5.38
N LYS A 187 -13.93 3.59 -5.50
CA LYS A 187 -14.39 2.21 -5.27
C LYS A 187 -13.96 1.72 -3.90
N ARG A 188 -14.83 0.92 -3.25
CA ARG A 188 -14.53 0.26 -1.98
C ARG A 188 -14.16 -1.21 -2.21
N VAL A 189 -12.97 -1.58 -1.72
CA VAL A 189 -12.38 -2.91 -1.90
C VAL A 189 -12.12 -3.57 -0.56
N ILE A 190 -12.63 -4.80 -0.38
CA ILE A 190 -12.33 -5.65 0.78
C ILE A 190 -11.41 -6.79 0.34
N ILE A 191 -10.34 -7.02 1.11
CA ILE A 191 -9.33 -8.03 0.80
C ILE A 191 -9.10 -8.88 2.03
N THR A 192 -9.08 -10.20 1.88
CA THR A 192 -8.59 -11.10 2.94
C THR A 192 -7.16 -11.55 2.63
N ALA A 193 -6.30 -11.59 3.65
CA ALA A 193 -4.90 -12.02 3.50
C ALA A 193 -4.36 -12.77 4.73
N GLY A 194 -3.28 -13.51 4.52
CA GLY A 194 -2.63 -14.28 5.58
C GLY A 194 -3.29 -15.65 5.83
N PRO A 195 -2.72 -16.47 6.72
CA PRO A 195 -3.33 -17.73 7.14
C PRO A 195 -4.39 -17.50 8.21
N THR A 196 -5.24 -18.49 8.49
CA THR A 196 -6.00 -18.55 9.75
C THR A 196 -5.34 -19.52 10.72
N TYR A 197 -5.61 -19.35 12.01
CA TYR A 197 -5.11 -20.20 13.08
C TYR A 197 -6.28 -20.80 13.87
N GLU A 198 -6.48 -22.10 13.72
CA GLU A 198 -7.57 -22.84 14.35
C GLU A 198 -7.04 -23.48 15.64
N ALA A 199 -7.34 -22.87 16.79
CA ALA A 199 -6.87 -23.32 18.09
C ALA A 199 -7.40 -24.72 18.44
N ILE A 200 -6.50 -25.62 18.84
CA ILE A 200 -6.81 -26.92 19.44
C ILE A 200 -6.88 -26.77 20.96
N ASP A 201 -5.87 -26.11 21.52
CA ASP A 201 -5.74 -25.76 22.92
C ASP A 201 -5.03 -24.37 23.01
N PRO A 202 -4.79 -23.79 24.20
CA PRO A 202 -4.17 -22.46 24.29
C PRO A 202 -2.72 -22.37 23.78
N VAL A 203 -2.10 -23.49 23.38
CA VAL A 203 -0.70 -23.58 22.96
C VAL A 203 -0.56 -24.06 21.51
N ARG A 204 -1.54 -24.83 21.01
CA ARG A 204 -1.46 -25.52 19.72
C ARG A 204 -2.65 -25.16 18.85
N GLY A 205 -2.43 -25.19 17.54
CA GLY A 205 -3.47 -24.98 16.54
C GLY A 205 -3.03 -25.41 15.17
N VAL A 206 -3.98 -25.43 14.24
CA VAL A 206 -3.76 -25.74 12.82
C VAL A 206 -3.72 -24.45 12.03
N THR A 207 -2.77 -24.35 11.11
CA THR A 207 -2.63 -23.18 10.24
C THR A 207 -2.02 -23.56 8.91
N ASN A 208 -2.41 -22.84 7.86
CA ASN A 208 -1.82 -23.00 6.54
C ASN A 208 -0.49 -22.23 6.44
N ARG A 209 0.43 -22.74 5.61
CA ARG A 209 1.71 -22.07 5.35
C ARG A 209 1.51 -20.91 4.37
N SER A 210 1.02 -19.77 4.87
CA SER A 210 0.92 -18.54 4.10
C SER A 210 1.68 -17.42 4.76
N SER A 211 2.47 -16.69 3.97
CA SER A 211 3.14 -15.47 4.44
C SER A 211 2.23 -14.24 4.39
N GLY A 212 1.05 -14.33 3.76
CA GLY A 212 0.14 -13.19 3.53
C GLY A 212 0.61 -12.16 2.49
N ARG A 213 1.86 -12.25 2.02
CA ARG A 213 2.51 -11.20 1.20
C ARG A 213 1.76 -10.84 -0.07
N GLN A 214 1.21 -11.82 -0.79
CA GLN A 214 0.46 -11.56 -2.02
C GLN A 214 -0.77 -10.68 -1.75
N GLY A 215 -1.52 -10.97 -0.68
CA GLY A 215 -2.71 -10.17 -0.31
C GLY A 215 -2.35 -8.74 0.12
N PHE A 216 -1.21 -8.56 0.80
CA PHE A 216 -0.72 -7.22 1.17
C PHE A 216 -0.28 -6.39 -0.04
N GLU A 217 0.37 -7.01 -1.03
CA GLU A 217 0.71 -6.31 -2.29
C GLU A 217 -0.53 -6.01 -3.14
N ILE A 218 -1.55 -6.88 -3.13
CA ILE A 218 -2.85 -6.58 -3.77
C ILE A 218 -3.54 -5.42 -3.08
N ALA A 219 -3.52 -5.35 -1.74
CA ALA A 219 -4.07 -4.21 -1.00
C ALA A 219 -3.34 -2.90 -1.35
N ARG A 220 -2.02 -2.94 -1.45
CA ARG A 220 -1.21 -1.80 -1.92
C ARG A 220 -1.59 -1.40 -3.35
N ALA A 221 -1.68 -2.36 -4.27
CA ALA A 221 -2.01 -2.10 -5.67
C ALA A 221 -3.44 -1.54 -5.84
N ALA A 222 -4.42 -2.05 -5.09
CA ALA A 222 -5.78 -1.55 -5.09
C ALA A 222 -5.84 -0.09 -4.59
N ARG A 223 -5.15 0.22 -3.49
CA ARG A 223 -5.00 1.60 -2.98
C ARG A 223 -4.33 2.49 -4.02
N ASN A 224 -3.26 2.03 -4.65
CA ASN A 224 -2.57 2.78 -5.71
C ASN A 224 -3.50 3.07 -6.89
N ALA A 225 -4.41 2.14 -7.21
CA ALA A 225 -5.46 2.32 -8.21
C ALA A 225 -6.60 3.26 -7.76
N GLY A 226 -6.53 3.85 -6.56
CA GLY A 226 -7.48 4.85 -6.07
C GLY A 226 -8.62 4.31 -5.21
N ALA A 227 -8.60 3.02 -4.87
CA ALA A 227 -9.62 2.41 -4.03
C ALA A 227 -9.50 2.82 -2.55
N GLU A 228 -10.64 2.85 -1.87
CA GLU A 228 -10.71 2.71 -0.41
C GLU A 228 -10.58 1.23 -0.05
N VAL A 229 -9.51 0.86 0.67
CA VAL A 229 -9.17 -0.55 0.91
C VAL A 229 -9.29 -0.91 2.38
N THR A 230 -10.07 -1.96 2.65
CA THR A 230 -10.08 -2.68 3.93
C THR A 230 -9.40 -4.05 3.77
N LEU A 231 -8.34 -4.28 4.54
CA LEU A 231 -7.57 -5.51 4.57
C LEU A 231 -7.87 -6.29 5.85
N ILE A 232 -8.54 -7.43 5.73
CA ILE A 232 -8.79 -8.35 6.84
C ILE A 232 -7.67 -9.39 6.84
N ALA A 233 -6.77 -9.27 7.82
CA ALA A 233 -5.54 -10.03 7.87
C ALA A 233 -5.58 -11.06 9.00
N GLY A 234 -5.32 -12.33 8.66
CA GLY A 234 -4.99 -13.35 9.64
C GLY A 234 -3.58 -13.16 10.24
N PRO A 235 -3.11 -14.07 11.11
CA PRO A 235 -1.86 -13.87 11.85
C PRO A 235 -0.61 -13.75 10.96
N VAL A 236 -0.14 -12.51 10.76
CA VAL A 236 1.11 -12.17 10.04
C VAL A 236 1.81 -10.96 10.64
N SER A 237 3.14 -10.90 10.53
CA SER A 237 3.98 -9.80 11.00
C SER A 237 4.28 -8.73 9.93
N LEU A 238 3.51 -8.69 8.84
CA LEU A 238 3.70 -7.72 7.76
C LEU A 238 3.19 -6.34 8.17
N ALA A 239 3.91 -5.29 7.77
CA ALA A 239 3.44 -3.92 7.94
C ALA A 239 2.24 -3.66 7.00
N THR A 240 1.23 -2.94 7.51
CA THR A 240 0.08 -2.53 6.72
C THR A 240 0.52 -1.51 5.65
N PRO A 241 0.13 -1.67 4.37
CA PRO A 241 0.38 -0.66 3.36
C PRO A 241 -0.25 0.69 3.75
N VAL A 242 0.43 1.80 3.43
CA VAL A 242 -0.01 3.13 3.87
C VAL A 242 -1.42 3.43 3.34
N GLY A 243 -2.30 4.01 4.15
CA GLY A 243 -3.66 4.36 3.73
C GLY A 243 -4.59 3.16 3.48
N VAL A 244 -4.18 1.94 3.85
CA VAL A 244 -5.06 0.76 3.92
C VAL A 244 -5.54 0.58 5.36
N ARG A 245 -6.85 0.39 5.56
CA ARG A 245 -7.42 0.05 6.88
C ARG A 245 -7.26 -1.45 7.11
N ARG A 246 -6.56 -1.84 8.18
CA ARG A 246 -6.36 -3.25 8.56
C ARG A 246 -7.27 -3.66 9.70
N ILE A 247 -7.83 -4.86 9.60
CA ILE A 247 -8.55 -5.56 10.67
C ILE A 247 -7.82 -6.88 10.93
N ASP A 248 -7.31 -7.07 12.14
CA ASP A 248 -6.63 -8.30 12.54
C ASP A 248 -7.63 -9.34 13.04
N VAL A 249 -7.50 -10.57 12.53
CA VAL A 249 -8.31 -11.73 12.90
C VAL A 249 -7.41 -12.94 13.15
N VAL A 250 -7.93 -13.96 13.84
CA VAL A 250 -7.16 -15.16 14.18
C VAL A 250 -7.67 -16.37 13.43
N SER A 251 -8.95 -16.71 13.57
CA SER A 251 -9.55 -17.91 12.98
C SER A 251 -10.31 -17.62 11.68
N ALA A 252 -10.67 -18.68 10.96
CA ALA A 252 -11.54 -18.60 9.78
C ALA A 252 -12.92 -18.00 10.12
N ARG A 253 -13.45 -18.30 11.31
CA ARG A 253 -14.72 -17.74 11.78
C ARG A 253 -14.62 -16.25 12.10
N ASP A 254 -13.51 -15.82 12.71
CA ASP A 254 -13.27 -14.39 12.95
C ASP A 254 -13.15 -13.63 11.63
N MET A 255 -12.43 -14.22 10.66
CA MET A 255 -12.27 -13.65 9.32
C MET A 255 -13.61 -13.55 8.59
N ASP A 256 -14.42 -14.61 8.60
CA ASP A 256 -15.76 -14.58 8.02
C ASP A 256 -16.62 -13.49 8.67
N GLN A 257 -16.68 -13.45 10.00
CA GLN A 257 -17.46 -12.46 10.73
C GLN A 257 -17.02 -11.03 10.38
N ALA A 258 -15.71 -10.77 10.31
CA ALA A 258 -15.19 -9.47 9.91
C ALA A 258 -15.59 -9.11 8.48
N VAL A 259 -15.52 -10.05 7.53
CA VAL A 259 -15.95 -9.84 6.14
C VAL A 259 -17.44 -9.51 6.08
N GLN A 260 -18.30 -10.30 6.75
CA GLN A 260 -19.74 -10.04 6.74
C GLN A 260 -20.05 -8.67 7.36
N THR A 261 -19.42 -8.34 8.49
CA THR A 261 -19.61 -7.05 9.17
C THR A 261 -19.25 -5.87 8.24
N GLU A 262 -18.14 -5.96 7.53
CA GLU A 262 -17.72 -4.91 6.59
C GLU A 262 -18.63 -4.81 5.35
N LEU A 263 -19.21 -5.93 4.90
CA LEU A 263 -20.18 -5.94 3.80
C LEU A 263 -21.55 -5.40 4.23
N ASP A 264 -21.95 -5.60 5.48
CA ASP A 264 -23.23 -5.11 6.03
C ASP A 264 -23.20 -3.61 6.34
N GLN A 265 -22.02 -3.04 6.66
CA GLN A 265 -21.86 -1.62 6.99
C GLN A 265 -22.09 -0.69 5.79
N SER A 266 -21.54 -1.05 4.63
CA SER A 266 -21.55 -0.20 3.43
C SER A 266 -21.44 -1.07 2.17
N PRO A 267 -22.00 -0.63 1.03
CA PRO A 267 -21.76 -1.29 -0.25
C PRO A 267 -20.27 -1.50 -0.53
N CYS A 268 -19.95 -2.65 -1.13
CA CYS A 268 -18.60 -2.99 -1.55
C CYS A 268 -18.65 -3.25 -3.06
N ASP A 269 -17.70 -2.68 -3.81
CA ASP A 269 -17.61 -2.89 -5.25
C ASP A 269 -16.86 -4.19 -5.58
N LEU A 270 -15.81 -4.50 -4.80
CA LEU A 270 -14.86 -5.58 -5.10
C LEU A 270 -14.41 -6.30 -3.82
N PHE A 271 -14.55 -7.62 -3.82
CA PHE A 271 -13.99 -8.51 -2.80
C PHE A 271 -12.90 -9.40 -3.39
N ILE A 272 -11.74 -9.44 -2.74
CA ILE A 272 -10.61 -10.29 -3.15
C ILE A 272 -10.23 -11.25 -2.03
N GLY A 273 -10.56 -12.53 -2.20
CA GLY A 273 -10.27 -13.62 -1.27
C GLY A 273 -8.89 -14.24 -1.52
N VAL A 274 -7.85 -13.73 -0.85
CA VAL A 274 -6.45 -14.19 -0.98
C VAL A 274 -5.97 -14.96 0.26
N ALA A 275 -6.70 -14.89 1.38
CA ALA A 275 -6.32 -15.55 2.60
C ALA A 275 -6.26 -17.08 2.44
N ALA A 276 -5.28 -17.70 3.10
CA ALA A 276 -5.15 -19.15 3.18
C ALA A 276 -5.97 -19.65 4.37
N VAL A 277 -7.30 -19.58 4.24
CA VAL A 277 -8.27 -20.01 5.24
C VAL A 277 -8.17 -21.52 5.44
N ALA A 278 -8.13 -21.99 6.69
CA ALA A 278 -8.16 -23.42 6.98
C ALA A 278 -9.57 -23.99 6.74
N ASP A 279 -9.67 -25.04 5.92
CA ASP A 279 -10.97 -25.68 5.59
C ASP A 279 -11.60 -26.38 6.81
N TRP A 280 -10.76 -26.82 7.76
CA TRP A 280 -11.19 -27.55 8.95
C TRP A 280 -10.70 -26.89 10.23
N ARG A 281 -11.50 -27.00 11.28
CA ARG A 281 -11.16 -26.62 12.66
C ARG A 281 -11.49 -27.74 13.64
N PRO A 282 -10.91 -27.72 14.86
CA PRO A 282 -11.38 -28.58 15.94
C PRO A 282 -12.86 -28.34 16.25
N GLY A 283 -13.64 -29.41 16.43
CA GLY A 283 -15.07 -29.34 16.76
C GLY A 283 -15.33 -28.74 18.14
N ALA A 284 -14.38 -28.92 19.07
CA ALA A 284 -14.34 -28.25 20.37
C ALA A 284 -12.91 -27.80 20.68
N VAL A 285 -12.76 -26.57 21.16
CA VAL A 285 -11.47 -26.01 21.60
C VAL A 285 -11.28 -26.30 23.08
N SER A 286 -10.13 -26.86 23.46
CA SER A 286 -9.80 -27.06 24.87
C SER A 286 -9.33 -25.75 25.50
N MET A 287 -9.88 -25.39 26.67
CA MET A 287 -9.42 -24.21 27.44
C MET A 287 -8.13 -24.46 28.22
N ARG A 288 -7.63 -25.71 28.23
CA ARG A 288 -6.39 -26.11 28.91
C ARG A 288 -5.49 -26.88 27.95
N LYS A 289 -4.17 -26.76 28.12
CA LYS A 289 -3.21 -27.54 27.34
C LYS A 289 -3.53 -29.02 27.49
N ILE A 290 -3.82 -29.69 26.37
CA ILE A 290 -4.12 -31.12 26.37
C ILE A 290 -2.82 -31.87 26.70
N LYS A 291 -2.86 -32.66 27.78
CA LYS A 291 -1.75 -33.49 28.28
C LYS A 291 -1.97 -34.95 27.89
N LYS A 292 -0.90 -35.74 28.02
CA LYS A 292 -1.01 -37.20 28.04
C LYS A 292 -1.49 -37.64 29.42
N ASP A 293 -2.34 -38.65 29.46
CA ASP A 293 -2.69 -39.32 30.71
C ASP A 293 -1.61 -40.33 31.13
N ALA A 294 -1.85 -41.03 32.24
CA ALA A 294 -0.92 -42.02 32.79
C ALA A 294 -0.67 -43.24 31.87
N SER A 295 -1.57 -43.50 30.92
CA SER A 295 -1.42 -44.57 29.92
C SER A 295 -0.63 -44.11 28.67
N GLY A 296 -0.30 -42.82 28.59
CA GLY A 296 0.34 -42.20 27.45
C GLY A 296 -0.64 -41.75 26.35
N HIS A 297 -1.94 -42.02 26.52
CA HIS A 297 -3.00 -41.59 25.62
C HIS A 297 -3.22 -40.07 25.72
N SER A 298 -3.66 -39.45 24.63
CA SER A 298 -3.95 -38.02 24.59
C SER A 298 -5.15 -37.75 23.73
N ALA A 299 -6.08 -36.92 24.22
CA ALA A 299 -7.24 -36.46 23.47
C ALA A 299 -6.90 -35.73 22.15
N LEU A 300 -5.62 -35.40 21.92
CA LEU A 300 -5.14 -34.95 20.60
C LEU A 300 -5.33 -36.01 19.50
N GLN A 301 -5.28 -37.30 19.84
CA GLN A 301 -5.43 -38.40 18.89
C GLN A 301 -6.89 -38.57 18.45
N ASP A 302 -7.83 -38.09 19.28
CA ASP A 302 -9.27 -38.27 19.10
C ASP A 302 -9.96 -36.95 18.70
N LEU A 303 -9.22 -36.00 18.11
CA LEU A 303 -9.79 -34.71 17.72
C LEU A 303 -10.87 -34.91 16.66
N LEU A 304 -12.09 -34.49 17.01
CA LEU A 304 -13.18 -34.34 16.06
C LEU A 304 -12.99 -33.03 15.30
N TRP A 305 -13.16 -33.09 13.98
CA TRP A 305 -13.02 -31.94 13.09
C TRP A 305 -14.38 -31.44 12.63
N SER A 306 -14.47 -30.14 12.35
CA SER A 306 -15.65 -29.52 11.76
C SER A 306 -15.21 -28.57 10.65
N GLU A 307 -15.98 -28.54 9.57
CA GLU A 307 -15.69 -27.68 8.43
C GLU A 307 -15.89 -26.20 8.78
N ASN A 308 -14.99 -25.35 8.28
CA ASN A 308 -15.06 -23.90 8.38
C ASN A 308 -15.99 -23.27 7.33
N PRO A 309 -16.52 -22.07 7.60
CA PRO A 309 -17.35 -21.38 6.63
C PRO A 309 -16.54 -21.06 5.36
N ASP A 310 -17.12 -21.31 4.19
CA ASP A 310 -16.54 -20.87 2.94
C ASP A 310 -16.82 -19.38 2.71
N ILE A 311 -15.86 -18.54 3.09
CA ILE A 311 -15.98 -17.08 3.03
C ILE A 311 -16.24 -16.62 1.58
N LEU A 312 -15.54 -17.20 0.60
CA LEU A 312 -15.63 -16.76 -0.80
C LEU A 312 -17.01 -17.08 -1.38
N ALA A 313 -17.51 -18.31 -1.18
CA ALA A 313 -18.86 -18.70 -1.60
C ALA A 313 -19.91 -17.82 -0.92
N ARG A 314 -19.81 -17.64 0.40
CA ARG A 314 -20.75 -16.84 1.16
C ARG A 314 -20.80 -15.39 0.71
N VAL A 315 -19.69 -14.80 0.24
CA VAL A 315 -19.70 -13.45 -0.34
C VAL A 315 -20.35 -13.46 -1.71
N GLY A 316 -19.98 -14.40 -2.59
CA GLY A 316 -20.49 -14.48 -3.96
C GLY A 316 -21.99 -14.81 -4.06
N GLU A 317 -22.56 -15.49 -3.07
CA GLU A 317 -23.99 -15.84 -2.98
C GLU A 317 -24.87 -14.68 -2.47
N ARG A 318 -24.28 -13.58 -1.98
CA ARG A 318 -25.06 -12.48 -1.41
C ARG A 318 -25.91 -11.78 -2.47
N PRO A 319 -27.14 -11.35 -2.12
CA PRO A 319 -27.86 -10.38 -2.93
C PRO A 319 -27.04 -9.09 -3.06
N GLY A 320 -26.79 -8.64 -4.29
CA GLY A 320 -25.92 -7.48 -4.55
C GLY A 320 -24.44 -7.73 -4.21
N ALA A 321 -23.98 -8.98 -4.31
CA ALA A 321 -22.58 -9.33 -4.06
C ALA A 321 -21.61 -8.44 -4.85
N PRO A 322 -20.47 -8.05 -4.24
CA PRO A 322 -19.40 -7.37 -4.96
C PRO A 322 -18.87 -8.26 -6.08
N VAL A 323 -18.13 -7.66 -7.02
CA VAL A 323 -17.27 -8.45 -7.91
C VAL A 323 -16.34 -9.27 -7.03
N THR A 324 -16.44 -10.59 -7.13
CA THR A 324 -15.78 -11.52 -6.21
C THR A 324 -14.62 -12.19 -6.94
N ILE A 325 -13.42 -12.05 -6.39
CA ILE A 325 -12.19 -12.65 -6.93
C ILE A 325 -11.65 -13.64 -5.92
N GLY A 326 -11.44 -14.88 -6.33
CA GLY A 326 -10.87 -15.93 -5.50
C GLY A 326 -9.45 -16.30 -5.90
N PHE A 327 -8.76 -17.04 -5.03
CA PHE A 327 -7.45 -17.63 -5.31
C PHE A 327 -7.52 -19.16 -5.30
N ALA A 328 -6.75 -19.79 -6.18
CA ALA A 328 -6.55 -21.24 -6.24
C ALA A 328 -5.06 -21.56 -6.25
N ALA A 329 -4.55 -22.05 -5.13
CA ALA A 329 -3.17 -22.53 -5.02
C ALA A 329 -3.20 -24.05 -5.14
N GLU A 330 -2.93 -24.57 -6.33
CA GLU A 330 -2.97 -26.01 -6.61
C GLU A 330 -1.56 -26.55 -6.81
N THR A 331 -1.37 -27.86 -6.60
CA THR A 331 -0.16 -28.58 -7.01
C THR A 331 -0.35 -29.19 -8.41
N ALA A 332 -0.80 -28.37 -9.35
CA ALA A 332 -1.09 -28.75 -10.73
C ALA A 332 -0.60 -27.67 -11.69
N GLU A 333 -0.40 -28.05 -12.97
CA GLU A 333 0.09 -27.15 -14.01
C GLU A 333 -0.76 -27.24 -15.28
N GLY A 334 -0.55 -26.29 -16.20
CA GLY A 334 -1.18 -26.30 -17.51
C GLY A 334 -2.72 -26.31 -17.46
N ALA A 335 -3.33 -27.13 -18.32
CA ALA A 335 -4.78 -27.21 -18.47
C ALA A 335 -5.51 -27.72 -17.21
N THR A 336 -4.85 -28.54 -16.40
CA THR A 336 -5.42 -29.08 -15.15
C THR A 336 -5.64 -27.96 -14.13
N LEU A 337 -4.69 -27.03 -14.01
CA LEU A 337 -4.82 -25.86 -13.14
C LEU A 337 -6.00 -24.96 -13.58
N THR A 338 -6.14 -24.74 -14.89
CA THR A 338 -7.26 -23.97 -15.47
C THR A 338 -8.61 -24.65 -15.19
N ALA A 339 -8.69 -25.98 -15.31
CA ALA A 339 -9.92 -26.72 -15.07
C ALA A 339 -10.39 -26.58 -13.60
N PHE A 340 -9.48 -26.73 -12.63
CA PHE A 340 -9.79 -26.51 -11.21
C PHE A 340 -10.22 -25.07 -10.93
N ALA A 341 -9.57 -24.09 -11.57
CA ALA A 341 -9.93 -22.70 -11.44
C ALA A 341 -11.35 -22.42 -11.97
N ARG A 342 -11.74 -22.99 -13.12
CA ARG A 342 -13.10 -22.86 -13.67
C ARG A 342 -14.16 -23.50 -12.78
N GLU A 343 -13.89 -24.69 -12.25
CA GLU A 343 -14.81 -25.34 -11.31
C GLU A 343 -15.00 -24.50 -10.05
N LYS A 344 -13.90 -23.98 -9.49
CA LYS A 344 -13.94 -23.09 -8.32
C LYS A 344 -14.69 -21.79 -8.62
N LEU A 345 -14.52 -21.21 -9.81
CA LEU A 345 -15.21 -19.99 -10.24
C LEU A 345 -16.73 -20.16 -10.15
N ILE A 346 -17.25 -21.25 -10.72
CA ILE A 346 -18.70 -21.55 -10.72
C ILE A 346 -19.18 -21.80 -9.29
N ARG A 347 -18.53 -22.71 -8.56
CA ARG A 347 -18.93 -23.11 -7.21
C ARG A 347 -18.91 -21.98 -6.19
N LYS A 348 -18.05 -20.97 -6.40
CA LYS A 348 -17.88 -19.84 -5.47
C LYS A 348 -18.53 -18.56 -5.95
N HIS A 349 -19.29 -18.60 -7.05
CA HIS A 349 -19.93 -17.43 -7.65
C HIS A 349 -18.93 -16.28 -7.91
N ALA A 350 -17.69 -16.62 -8.22
CA ALA A 350 -16.63 -15.65 -8.44
C ALA A 350 -16.66 -15.13 -9.88
N ALA A 351 -16.25 -13.88 -10.09
CA ALA A 351 -16.04 -13.33 -11.41
C ALA A 351 -14.69 -13.78 -11.99
N LEU A 352 -13.67 -13.89 -11.13
CA LEU A 352 -12.32 -14.30 -11.49
C LEU A 352 -11.74 -15.25 -10.44
N ILE A 353 -10.94 -16.21 -10.90
CA ILE A 353 -10.06 -17.01 -10.05
C ILE A 353 -8.62 -16.78 -10.47
N VAL A 354 -7.79 -16.34 -9.52
CA VAL A 354 -6.34 -16.24 -9.69
C VAL A 354 -5.74 -17.57 -9.27
N ALA A 355 -5.29 -18.35 -10.25
CA ALA A 355 -4.68 -19.66 -10.03
C ALA A 355 -3.15 -19.58 -10.12
N ASN A 356 -2.46 -20.29 -9.23
CA ASN A 356 -1.00 -20.39 -9.24
C ASN A 356 -0.55 -21.76 -8.75
N ASP A 357 0.63 -22.18 -9.20
CA ASP A 357 1.25 -23.40 -8.68
C ASP A 357 1.84 -23.13 -7.28
N ALA A 358 1.27 -23.79 -6.27
CA ALA A 358 1.66 -23.62 -4.88
C ALA A 358 3.13 -24.01 -4.62
N ARG A 359 3.71 -24.91 -5.42
CA ARG A 359 5.08 -25.41 -5.26
C ARG A 359 6.13 -24.34 -5.49
N PHE A 360 5.83 -23.37 -6.37
CA PHE A 360 6.75 -22.30 -6.76
C PHE A 360 6.40 -20.95 -6.12
N ALA A 361 5.12 -20.70 -5.85
CA ALA A 361 4.65 -19.42 -5.33
C ALA A 361 4.82 -19.26 -3.81
N LEU A 362 4.76 -20.37 -3.06
CA LEU A 362 4.89 -20.36 -1.61
C LEU A 362 6.34 -20.04 -1.22
N HIS A 363 6.51 -19.08 -0.32
CA HIS A 363 7.81 -18.58 0.16
C HIS A 363 8.74 -17.94 -0.90
N SER A 364 8.30 -17.78 -2.15
CA SER A 364 9.04 -17.04 -3.18
C SER A 364 8.71 -15.52 -3.20
N GLU A 365 9.65 -14.73 -3.71
CA GLU A 365 9.45 -13.31 -4.09
C GLU A 365 8.69 -13.16 -5.41
N GLU A 366 8.75 -14.19 -6.25
CA GLU A 366 8.14 -14.25 -7.58
C GLU A 366 6.91 -15.16 -7.58
N ASN A 367 6.05 -14.94 -8.57
CA ASN A 367 4.88 -15.76 -8.83
C ASN A 367 4.61 -15.81 -10.35
N ALA A 368 3.93 -16.86 -10.77
CA ALA A 368 3.35 -16.97 -12.11
C ALA A 368 1.87 -17.31 -11.92
N ILE A 369 1.01 -16.43 -12.41
CA ILE A 369 -0.43 -16.48 -12.17
C ILE A 369 -1.20 -16.70 -13.47
N ARG A 370 -2.34 -17.36 -13.35
CA ARG A 370 -3.34 -17.53 -14.39
C ARG A 370 -4.64 -16.92 -13.86
N ILE A 371 -5.13 -15.86 -14.49
CA ILE A 371 -6.42 -15.27 -14.16
C ILE A 371 -7.46 -15.92 -15.06
N VAL A 372 -8.40 -16.64 -14.46
CA VAL A 372 -9.44 -17.40 -15.16
C VAL A 372 -10.79 -16.73 -14.92
N SER A 373 -11.50 -16.42 -15.99
CA SER A 373 -12.90 -15.99 -15.98
C SER A 373 -13.81 -17.10 -16.54
N ALA A 374 -15.11 -16.82 -16.70
CA ALA A 374 -16.03 -17.77 -17.31
C ALA A 374 -15.65 -18.11 -18.77
N SER A 375 -15.09 -17.16 -19.52
CA SER A 375 -14.78 -17.29 -20.95
C SER A 375 -13.29 -17.18 -21.28
N GLU A 376 -12.52 -16.43 -20.49
CA GLU A 376 -11.15 -16.04 -20.82
C GLU A 376 -10.14 -16.60 -19.81
N GLU A 377 -8.89 -16.71 -20.24
CA GLU A 377 -7.74 -17.00 -19.39
C GLU A 377 -6.59 -16.06 -19.78
N GLU A 378 -5.97 -15.43 -18.79
CA GLU A 378 -4.81 -14.56 -18.96
C GLU A 378 -3.64 -15.08 -18.12
N HIS A 379 -2.43 -15.09 -18.70
CA HIS A 379 -1.20 -15.52 -18.04
C HIS A 379 -0.31 -14.32 -17.71
N PHE A 380 0.31 -14.34 -16.54
CA PHE A 380 1.31 -13.34 -16.17
C PHE A 380 2.42 -13.94 -15.31
N GLY A 381 3.67 -13.64 -15.66
CA GLY A 381 4.87 -14.07 -14.95
C GLY A 381 5.73 -15.11 -15.69
N PRO A 382 6.85 -15.55 -15.08
CA PRO A 382 7.28 -15.25 -13.71
C PRO A 382 7.58 -13.75 -13.52
N ALA A 383 7.08 -13.19 -12.43
CA ALA A 383 7.23 -11.78 -12.09
C ALA A 383 7.19 -11.62 -10.56
N SER A 384 7.58 -10.45 -10.05
CA SER A 384 7.46 -10.18 -8.62
C SER A 384 6.01 -10.25 -8.14
N LYS A 385 5.79 -10.59 -6.88
CA LYS A 385 4.43 -10.56 -6.27
C LYS A 385 3.75 -9.20 -6.39
N ARG A 386 4.53 -8.14 -6.44
CA ARG A 386 4.07 -6.77 -6.66
C ARG A 386 3.53 -6.58 -8.08
N GLU A 387 4.28 -6.98 -9.11
CA GLU A 387 3.81 -6.89 -10.49
C GLU A 387 2.58 -7.77 -10.73
N CYS A 388 2.57 -8.97 -10.14
CA CYS A 388 1.39 -9.84 -10.15
C CYS A 388 0.18 -9.14 -9.51
N ALA A 389 0.36 -8.46 -8.38
CA ALA A 389 -0.70 -7.72 -7.71
C ALA A 389 -1.24 -6.56 -8.57
N GLU A 390 -0.36 -5.81 -9.23
CA GLU A 390 -0.75 -4.74 -10.16
C GLU A 390 -1.55 -5.32 -11.35
N PHE A 391 -1.14 -6.47 -11.89
CA PHE A 391 -1.86 -7.18 -12.95
C PHE A 391 -3.25 -7.67 -12.49
N ILE A 392 -3.35 -8.27 -11.30
CA ILE A 392 -4.62 -8.73 -10.71
C ILE A 392 -5.58 -7.57 -10.50
N VAL A 393 -5.11 -6.44 -9.98
CA VAL A 393 -5.94 -5.25 -9.75
C VAL A 393 -6.41 -4.64 -11.06
N ALA A 394 -5.57 -4.65 -12.11
CA ALA A 394 -5.98 -4.21 -13.44
C ALA A 394 -7.09 -5.10 -14.03
N ALA A 395 -6.97 -6.43 -13.89
CA ALA A 395 -8.01 -7.37 -14.31
C ALA A 395 -9.31 -7.18 -13.51
N ALA A 396 -9.20 -7.00 -12.19
CA ALA A 396 -10.33 -6.73 -11.31
C ALA A 396 -11.09 -5.46 -11.71
N ALA A 397 -10.35 -4.39 -12.03
CA ALA A 397 -10.93 -3.13 -12.48
C ALA A 397 -11.67 -3.26 -13.82
N ARG A 398 -11.12 -4.03 -14.77
CA ARG A 398 -11.80 -4.33 -16.05
C ARG A 398 -13.11 -5.08 -15.83
N GLU A 399 -13.10 -6.08 -14.95
CA GLU A 399 -14.30 -6.86 -14.65
C GLU A 399 -15.36 -6.03 -13.94
N LEU A 400 -14.96 -5.16 -13.01
CA LEU A 400 -15.87 -4.22 -12.35
C LEU A 400 -16.51 -3.25 -13.35
N ALA A 401 -15.74 -2.73 -14.31
CA ALA A 401 -16.24 -1.84 -15.36
C ALA A 401 -17.19 -2.52 -16.37
N ARG A 402 -17.21 -3.85 -16.46
CA ARG A 402 -18.17 -4.60 -17.31
C ARG A 402 -19.55 -4.73 -16.67
N ARG A 403 -19.64 -4.62 -15.33
CA ARG A 403 -20.90 -4.81 -14.58
C ARG A 403 -21.66 -3.52 -14.29
N GLY A 404 -20.98 -2.38 -14.30
CA GLY A 404 -21.58 -1.04 -14.18
C GLY A 404 -21.70 -0.39 -15.55
#